data_AF-A0A6A0AQ87-F1
#
_entry.id   AF-A0A6A0AQ87-F1
#
_cell.length_a   1.000
_cell.length_b   1.000
_cell.length_c   1.000
_cell.angle_alpha   90.00
_cell.angle_beta   90.00
_cell.angle_gamma   90.00
#
_symmetry.space_group_name_H-M   'P 1'
#
loop_
_entity.id
_entity.type
_entity.pdbx_description
1 polymer ?
#
loop_
_entity_poly.entity_id
_entity_poly.type
_entity_poly.pdbx_seq_one_letter_code
_entity_poly.pdbx_strand_id
1 'polypeptide(L)' 'MLSRLADRVEAEQIETAAVLRDLALSMVVDHVDPTPQELLFITRRLCEAVTDLLKIAESRAARIPPYDEPDDRSPAVE' A
#
# COMPACT_ATOMS: atom_id res chain seq x y z
N MET A 1 -12.56 -14.69 11.16
CA MET A 1 -11.12 -14.95 11.42
C MET A 1 -10.25 -14.63 10.21
N LEU A 2 -10.66 -14.96 8.99
CA LEU A 2 -9.88 -14.69 7.77
C LEU A 2 -9.60 -13.18 7.53
N SER A 3 -10.58 -12.29 7.76
CA SER A 3 -10.38 -10.83 7.64
C SER A 3 -9.26 -10.31 8.55
N ARG A 4 -9.23 -10.73 9.82
CA ARG A 4 -8.18 -10.30 10.78
C ARG A 4 -6.79 -10.81 10.41
N LEU A 5 -6.69 -12.00 9.82
CA LEU A 5 -5.42 -12.52 9.33
C LEU A 5 -4.94 -11.73 8.10
N ALA A 6 -5.84 -11.44 7.17
CA ALA A 6 -5.55 -10.60 6.01
C ALA A 6 -5.09 -9.21 6.46
N ASP A 7 -5.82 -8.55 7.36
CA ASP A 7 -5.47 -7.21 7.86
C ASP A 7 -4.07 -7.19 8.50
N ARG A 8 -3.67 -8.26 9.20
CA ARG A 8 -2.32 -8.39 9.77
C ARG A 8 -1.25 -8.56 8.70
N VAL A 9 -1.47 -9.42 7.72
CA VAL A 9 -0.52 -9.62 6.61
C VAL A 9 -0.36 -8.32 5.80
N GLU A 10 -1.45 -7.62 5.53
CA GLU A 10 -1.41 -6.31 4.87
C GLU A 10 -0.57 -5.31 5.67
N ALA A 11 -0.70 -5.28 7.01
CA ALA A 11 0.09 -4.39 7.86
C ALA A 11 1.59 -4.74 7.80
N GLU A 12 1.95 -6.02 7.88
CA GLU A 12 3.34 -6.49 7.75
C GLU A 12 3.94 -6.13 6.37
N GLN A 13 3.16 -6.24 5.29
CA GLN A 13 3.58 -5.86 3.94
C GLN A 13 3.80 -4.35 3.81
N ILE A 14 2.91 -3.52 4.39
CA ILE A 14 3.06 -2.07 4.41
C ILE A 14 4.29 -1.66 5.21
N GLU A 15 4.54 -2.27 6.36
CA GLU A 15 5.74 -2.02 7.18
C GLU A 15 7.01 -2.39 6.42
N THR A 16 7.03 -3.56 5.76
CA THR A 16 8.15 -3.99 4.92
C THR A 16 8.43 -2.98 3.80
N ALA A 17 7.40 -2.47 3.14
CA ALA A 17 7.54 -1.44 2.11
C ALA A 17 8.13 -0.14 2.67
N ALA A 18 7.76 0.27 3.89
CA ALA A 18 8.31 1.45 4.55
C ALA A 18 9.82 1.28 4.84
N VAL A 19 10.24 0.12 5.36
CA VAL A 19 11.66 -0.18 5.59
C VAL A 19 12.46 -0.14 4.30
N LEU A 20 11.94 -0.73 3.22
CA LEU A 20 12.61 -0.71 1.91
C LEU A 20 12.71 0.70 1.33
N ARG A 21 11.67 1.51 1.50
CA ARG A 21 11.67 2.92 1.09
C ARG A 21 12.76 3.69 1.83
N ASP A 22 12.86 3.53 3.15
CA ASP A 22 13.81 4.29 3.96
C ASP A 22 15.25 3.87 3.64
N LEU A 23 15.50 2.58 3.40
CA LEU A 23 16.80 2.10 2.91
C LEU A 23 17.12 2.66 1.52
N ALA A 24 16.15 2.71 0.59
CA ALA A 24 16.38 3.27 -0.73
C ALA A 24 16.68 4.78 -0.68
N LEU A 25 15.99 5.51 0.20
CA LEU A 25 16.23 6.94 0.40
C LEU A 25 17.63 7.20 0.96
N SER A 26 18.11 6.40 1.91
CA SER A 26 19.47 6.58 2.42
C SER A 26 20.54 6.32 1.35
N MET A 27 20.29 5.40 0.43
CA MET A 27 21.20 5.11 -0.68
C MET A 27 21.20 6.20 -1.76
N VAL A 28 20.04 6.75 -2.10
CA VAL A 28 19.89 7.69 -3.23
C VAL A 28 20.05 9.15 -2.81
N VAL A 29 19.47 9.52 -1.65
CA VAL A 29 19.36 10.89 -1.18
C VAL A 29 20.48 11.22 -0.19
N ASP A 30 20.78 10.32 0.74
CA ASP A 30 21.81 10.56 1.76
C ASP A 30 23.23 10.26 1.24
N HIS A 31 23.37 10.03 -0.08
CA HIS A 31 24.64 9.81 -0.79
C HIS A 31 25.54 8.73 -0.19
N VAL A 32 24.94 7.70 0.40
CA VAL A 32 25.66 6.49 0.79
C VAL A 32 26.05 5.75 -0.48
N ASP A 33 27.33 5.77 -0.86
CA ASP A 33 27.90 5.22 -2.10
C ASP A 33 27.58 3.73 -2.29
N PRO A 34 26.46 3.38 -2.95
CA PRO A 34 25.97 2.02 -2.99
C PRO A 34 26.55 1.33 -4.21
N THR A 35 26.91 0.06 -4.07
CA THR A 35 27.35 -0.72 -5.21
C THR A 35 26.21 -0.90 -6.23
N PRO A 36 26.52 -1.10 -7.52
CA PRO A 36 25.49 -1.38 -8.53
C PRO A 36 24.61 -2.60 -8.20
N GLN A 37 25.16 -3.59 -7.49
CA GLN A 37 24.42 -4.78 -7.06
C GLN A 37 23.40 -4.45 -5.97
N GLU A 38 23.76 -3.59 -5.03
CA GLU A 38 22.87 -3.11 -3.97
C GLU A 38 21.74 -2.25 -4.54
N LEU A 39 22.04 -1.37 -5.51
CA LEU A 39 21.02 -0.59 -6.23
C LEU A 39 20.04 -1.49 -7.00
N LEU A 40 20.53 -2.54 -7.66
CA LEU A 40 19.68 -3.49 -8.36
C LEU A 40 18.81 -4.30 -7.39
N PHE A 41 19.39 -4.70 -6.25
CA PHE A 41 18.66 -5.41 -5.20
C PHE A 41 17.53 -4.55 -4.64
N ILE A 42 17.82 -3.33 -4.20
CA ILE A 42 16.80 -2.46 -3.59
C ILE A 42 15.71 -2.09 -4.60
N THR A 43 16.07 -1.87 -5.87
CA THR A 43 15.09 -1.61 -6.94
C THR A 43 14.13 -2.79 -7.15
N ARG A 44 14.65 -4.03 -7.17
CA ARG A 44 13.79 -5.23 -7.27
C ARG A 44 12.84 -5.35 -6.09
N ARG A 45 13.35 -5.14 -4.88
CA ARG A 45 12.54 -5.19 -3.65
C ARG A 45 11.47 -4.11 -3.61
N LEU A 46 11.76 -2.90 -4.10
CA LEU A 46 10.77 -1.84 -4.24
C LEU A 46 9.68 -2.20 -5.26
N CYS A 47 10.03 -2.77 -6.42
CA CYS A 47 9.03 -3.23 -7.40
C CYS A 47 8.09 -4.30 -6.81
N GLU A 48 8.63 -5.24 -6.04
CA GLU A 48 7.84 -6.25 -5.33
C GLU A 48 6.91 -5.61 -4.29
N ALA A 49 7.45 -4.73 -3.45
CA ALA A 49 6.67 -4.02 -2.43
C ALA A 49 5.53 -3.17 -3.03
N VAL A 50 5.80 -2.44 -4.13
CA VAL A 50 4.77 -1.66 -4.84
C VAL A 50 3.71 -2.58 -5.44
N THR A 51 4.09 -3.72 -6.00
CA THR A 51 3.14 -4.70 -6.54
C THR A 51 2.20 -5.22 -5.45
N ASP A 52 2.73 -5.50 -4.26
CA ASP A 52 1.92 -5.94 -3.13
C ASP A 52 1.01 -4.81 -2.62
N LEU A 53 1.51 -3.57 -2.50
CA LEU A 53 0.70 -2.41 -2.12
C LEU A 53 -0.46 -2.16 -3.09
N LEU A 54 -0.26 -2.34 -4.39
CA LEU A 54 -1.32 -2.21 -5.39
C LEU A 54 -2.43 -3.25 -5.19
N LYS A 55 -2.08 -4.51 -4.90
CA LYS A 55 -3.05 -5.56 -4.59
C LYS A 55 -3.83 -5.27 -3.31
N ILE A 56 -3.16 -4.76 -2.28
CA ILE A 56 -3.80 -4.35 -1.02
C ILE A 56 -4.79 -3.22 -1.30
N ALA A 57 -4.39 -2.21 -2.07
CA ALA A 57 -5.24 -1.09 -2.43
C ALA A 57 -6.49 -1.54 -3.20
N GLU A 58 -6.32 -2.43 -4.19
CA GLU A 58 -7.43 -3.02 -4.95
C GLU A 58 -8.37 -3.84 -4.06
N SER A 59 -7.82 -4.68 -3.18
CA SER A 59 -8.61 -5.47 -2.22
C SER A 59 -9.40 -4.60 -1.24
N ARG A 60 -8.80 -3.49 -0.76
CA ARG A 60 -9.48 -2.54 0.12
C ARG A 60 -10.57 -1.78 -0.63
N ALA A 61 -10.31 -1.32 -1.85
CA ALA A 61 -11.32 -0.65 -2.68
C ALA A 61 -12.55 -1.55 -2.90
N ALA A 62 -12.35 -2.84 -3.16
CA ALA A 62 -13.43 -3.82 -3.32
C ALA A 62 -14.29 -4.03 -2.05
N ARG A 63 -13.81 -3.63 -0.87
CA ARG A 63 -14.55 -3.72 0.40
C ARG A 63 -15.34 -2.45 0.73
N ILE A 64 -15.14 -1.35 0.01
CA ILE A 64 -15.86 -0.10 0.25
C ILE A 64 -17.25 -0.21 -0.39
N PRO A 65 -18.36 -0.08 0.37
CA PRO A 65 -19.70 -0.05 -0.21
C PRO A 65 -19.83 1.09 -1.23
N PRO A 66 -20.66 0.94 -2.28
CA PRO A 66 -20.97 2.05 -3.17
C PRO A 66 -21.53 3.22 -2.35
N TYR A 67 -21.17 4.44 -2.74
CA TYR A 67 -21.78 5.63 -2.16
C TYR A 67 -23.23 5.70 -2.66
N ASP A 68 -24.18 5.47 -1.76
CA ASP A 68 -25.58 5.77 -2.03
C ASP A 68 -25.73 7.29 -1.98
N GLU A 69 -25.87 7.93 -3.14
CA GLU A 69 -26.29 9.33 -3.20
C GLU A 69 -27.63 9.45 -2.46
N PRO A 70 -27.79 10.40 -1.52
CA PRO A 70 -29.06 10.60 -0.86
C PRO A 70 -30.11 10.92 -1.92
N ASP A 71 -31.16 10.08 -2.00
CA ASP A 71 -32.27 10.28 -2.95
C ASP A 71 -32.94 11.61 -2.64
N ASP A 72 -32.68 12.60 -3.50
CA ASP A 72 -33.24 13.96 -3.48
C ASP A 72 -34.79 13.97 -3.68
N ARG A 73 -35.40 12.77 -3.72
CA ARG A 73 -36.85 12.53 -3.80
C ARG A 73 -37.45 11.95 -2.52
N SER A 74 -36.81 12.09 -1.36
CA SER A 74 -37.56 11.91 -0.10
C SER A 74 -38.59 13.05 0.02
N PRO A 75 -39.91 12.78 0.01
CA PRO A 75 -40.89 13.83 0.20
C PRO A 75 -40.71 14.40 1.60
N ALA A 76 -40.82 15.74 1.71
CA ALA A 76 -40.91 16.41 3.00
C ALA A 76 -42.04 15.75 3.81
N VAL A 77 -41.67 15.05 4.88
CA VAL A 77 -42.62 14.56 5.86
C VAL A 77 -43.24 15.79 6.53
N GLU A 78 -44.51 16.04 6.23
CA GLU A 78 -45.39 17.00 6.88
C GLU A 78 -45.77 16.53 8.29
#